data_AF-A0AAP4CXY1-F1
#
_entry.id   AF-A0AAP4CXY1-F1
#
_cell.length_a   1.000
_cell.length_b   1.000
_cell.length_c   1.000
_cell.angle_alpha   90.00
_cell.angle_beta   90.00
_cell.angle_gamma   90.00
#
_symmetry.space_group_name_H-M   'P 1'
#
loop_
_entity.id
_entity.type
_entity.pdbx_description
1 polymer ?
#
loop_
_entity_poly.entity_id
_entity_poly.type
_entity_poly.pdbx_seq_one_letter_code
_entity_poly.pdbx_strand_id
1 'polypeptide(L)'
;MELRRCPVTGELLADAEFVSRSAVNQLVTALSDLPDVVADLQYRASAGSGDGLSGGGGVASSKEPFNLSLMVEVWQLMTVLQKWAQSLTVFVMGEKYWVRSNDPVLIRQTFIAYRDQIRGWSSAPEMVKAVKNTVARLEWHLLNERKSYRFAGWCPECGEEIRQVEGSSDSCVCGYEFDFDALRQLMIDDALNRLLSRSKARELAEMVMRRSIPKGTVRSWVSRGQLKPERVAGGRLLYRARDMVELMGKKR
;
A
#
# COMPACT_ATOMS: atom_id res chain seq x y z
N MET A 1 39.33 -13.82 14.05
CA MET A 1 38.13 -14.10 13.23
C MET A 1 36.95 -13.53 14.00
N GLU A 2 36.47 -12.35 13.63
CA GLU A 2 35.39 -11.69 14.36
C GLU A 2 34.06 -12.40 14.10
N LEU A 3 33.40 -12.85 15.17
CA LEU A 3 32.08 -13.47 15.10
C LEU A 3 31.05 -12.41 14.71
N ARG A 4 30.62 -12.41 13.45
CA ARG A 4 29.60 -11.48 12.94
C ARG A 4 28.21 -11.91 13.41
N ARG A 5 27.44 -10.95 13.95
CA ARG A 5 26.06 -11.16 14.42
C ARG A 5 25.04 -10.64 13.42
N CYS A 6 23.89 -11.31 13.37
CA CYS A 6 22.77 -10.91 12.55
C CYS A 6 22.17 -9.59 13.08
N PRO A 7 22.04 -8.55 12.23
CA PRO A 7 21.50 -7.25 12.64
C PRO A 7 19.98 -7.25 12.91
N VAL A 8 19.30 -8.38 12.69
CA VAL A 8 17.85 -8.55 12.89
C VAL A 8 17.57 -9.38 14.14
N THR A 9 18.30 -10.49 14.34
CA THR A 9 18.03 -11.48 15.40
C THR A 9 19.13 -11.57 16.46
N GLY A 10 20.32 -11.02 16.21
CA GLY A 10 21.49 -11.12 17.10
C GLY A 10 22.23 -12.47 17.07
N GLU A 11 21.71 -13.44 16.29
CA GLU A 11 22.32 -14.76 16.09
C GLU A 11 23.67 -14.69 15.35
N LEU A 12 24.52 -15.69 15.51
CA LEU A 12 25.78 -15.78 14.76
C LEU A 12 25.52 -16.05 13.28
N LEU A 13 26.29 -15.38 12.41
CA LEU A 13 26.26 -15.57 10.97
C LEU A 13 27.41 -16.47 10.51
N ALA A 14 27.15 -17.29 9.48
CA ALA A 14 28.23 -17.97 8.78
C ALA A 14 28.96 -17.00 7.82
N ASP A 15 30.12 -17.43 7.31
CA ASP A 15 30.88 -16.65 6.35
C ASP A 15 30.05 -16.37 5.08
N ALA A 16 30.16 -15.14 4.57
CA ALA A 16 29.38 -14.58 3.46
C ALA A 16 27.87 -14.35 3.70
N GLU A 17 27.36 -14.55 4.92
CA GLU A 17 25.96 -14.25 5.24
C GLU A 17 25.76 -12.83 5.79
N PHE A 18 24.59 -12.27 5.53
CA PHE A 18 24.16 -10.95 6.01
C PHE A 18 22.99 -11.03 6.99
N VAL A 19 22.17 -12.08 6.91
CA VAL A 19 21.05 -12.35 7.83
C VAL A 19 20.98 -13.82 8.20
N SER A 20 20.49 -14.11 9.42
CA SER A 20 20.40 -15.48 9.91
C SER A 20 19.24 -16.24 9.28
N ARG A 21 19.29 -17.57 9.34
CA ARG A 21 18.20 -18.43 8.87
C ARG A 21 16.89 -18.16 9.61
N SER A 22 16.96 -17.89 10.93
CA SER A 22 15.79 -17.53 11.73
C SER A 22 15.17 -16.22 11.26
N ALA A 23 15.98 -15.22 10.90
CA ALA A 23 15.48 -13.94 10.37
C ALA A 23 14.68 -14.14 9.07
N VAL A 24 15.18 -14.99 8.16
CA VAL A 24 14.48 -15.34 6.92
C VAL A 24 13.19 -16.12 7.19
N ASN A 25 13.20 -17.06 8.13
CA ASN A 25 11.99 -17.80 8.50
C ASN A 25 10.93 -16.86 9.09
N GLN A 26 11.32 -15.95 10.00
CA GLN A 26 10.40 -14.94 10.55
C GLN A 26 9.83 -14.03 9.46
N LEU A 27 10.63 -13.65 8.47
CA LEU A 27 10.17 -12.89 7.30
C LEU A 27 9.11 -13.64 6.51
N VAL A 28 9.37 -14.91 6.18
CA VAL A 28 8.44 -15.75 5.40
C VAL A 28 7.15 -15.99 6.18
N THR A 29 7.24 -16.23 7.49
CA THR A 29 6.07 -16.37 8.38
C THR A 29 5.26 -15.08 8.41
N ALA A 30 5.87 -13.90 8.55
CA ALA A 30 5.14 -12.64 8.52
C ALA A 30 4.37 -12.45 7.19
N LEU A 31 4.92 -12.94 6.08
CA LEU A 31 4.28 -12.80 4.77
C LEU A 31 3.22 -13.86 4.46
N SER A 32 3.01 -14.89 5.29
CA SER A 32 2.12 -16.01 4.97
C SER A 32 0.69 -15.53 4.69
N ASP A 33 0.23 -14.63 5.54
CA ASP A 33 -1.17 -14.19 5.61
C ASP A 33 -1.38 -12.85 4.87
N LEU A 34 -0.32 -12.32 4.25
CA LEU A 34 -0.35 -11.03 3.55
C LEU A 34 -1.53 -10.89 2.56
N PRO A 35 -1.84 -11.89 1.69
CA PRO A 35 -2.96 -11.76 0.76
C PRO A 35 -4.31 -11.56 1.46
N ASP A 36 -4.54 -12.31 2.54
CA ASP A 36 -5.80 -12.26 3.29
C ASP A 36 -5.90 -10.94 4.07
N VAL A 37 -4.79 -10.52 4.70
CA VAL A 37 -4.69 -9.24 5.40
C VAL A 37 -5.03 -8.07 4.47
N VAL A 38 -4.47 -8.06 3.26
CA VAL A 38 -4.70 -6.99 2.28
C VAL A 38 -6.13 -7.03 1.75
N ALA A 39 -6.69 -8.21 1.51
CA ALA A 39 -8.07 -8.36 1.07
C ALA A 39 -9.06 -7.83 2.12
N ASP A 40 -8.84 -8.16 3.39
CA ASP A 40 -9.66 -7.68 4.51
C ASP A 40 -9.58 -6.17 4.68
N LEU A 41 -8.38 -5.57 4.55
CA LEU A 41 -8.21 -4.13 4.64
C LEU A 41 -8.87 -3.39 3.46
N GLN A 42 -8.79 -3.95 2.25
CA GLN A 42 -9.47 -3.41 1.07
C GLN A 42 -10.99 -3.51 1.22
N TYR A 43 -11.48 -4.66 1.68
CA TYR A 43 -12.90 -4.84 2.01
C TYR A 43 -13.35 -3.78 3.02
N ARG A 44 -12.62 -3.61 4.14
CA ARG A 44 -12.92 -2.60 5.17
C ARG A 44 -12.90 -1.18 4.63
N ALA A 45 -11.94 -0.83 3.80
CA ALA A 45 -11.87 0.50 3.18
C ALA A 45 -13.08 0.78 2.26
N SER A 46 -13.65 -0.28 1.66
CA SER A 46 -14.77 -0.24 0.72
C SER A 46 -16.16 -0.52 1.33
N ALA A 47 -16.23 -1.01 2.57
CA ALA A 47 -17.41 -1.63 3.19
C ALA A 47 -18.58 -0.66 3.53
N GLY A 48 -18.59 0.56 3.02
CA GLY A 48 -19.82 1.39 2.93
C GLY A 48 -20.45 1.43 1.54
N SER A 49 -19.93 0.63 0.59
CA SER A 49 -20.57 0.35 -0.70
C SER A 49 -21.72 -0.66 -0.53
N GLY A 50 -22.67 -0.37 0.37
CA GLY A 50 -23.95 -1.05 0.32
C GLY A 50 -24.68 -0.60 -0.95
N ASP A 51 -24.71 -1.47 -1.97
CA ASP A 51 -25.64 -1.37 -3.09
C ASP A 51 -27.06 -1.63 -2.52
N GLY A 52 -27.60 -0.63 -1.83
CA GLY A 52 -28.82 -0.69 -1.04
C GLY A 52 -30.06 -0.28 -1.82
N LEU A 53 -30.28 -0.89 -2.98
CA LEU A 53 -31.63 -1.05 -3.51
C LEU A 53 -32.34 -2.14 -2.69
N SER A 54 -32.73 -1.85 -1.46
CA SER A 54 -33.69 -2.65 -0.69
C SER A 54 -34.19 -1.87 0.52
N GLY A 55 -35.50 -1.65 0.58
CA GLY A 55 -36.16 -0.97 1.69
C GLY A 55 -36.04 -1.76 2.99
N GLY A 56 -35.82 -1.03 4.09
CA GLY A 56 -35.86 -1.57 5.43
C GLY A 56 -35.23 -0.60 6.42
N GLY A 57 -36.05 -0.02 7.30
CA GLY A 57 -35.61 0.91 8.34
C GLY A 57 -34.53 0.27 9.21
N GLY A 58 -33.31 0.80 9.10
CA GLY A 58 -32.16 0.42 9.92
C GLY A 58 -31.38 1.67 10.26
N VAL A 59 -31.07 1.82 11.54
CA VAL A 59 -30.36 2.95 12.16
C VAL A 59 -29.12 3.31 11.33
N ALA A 60 -28.91 4.60 11.07
CA ALA A 60 -27.76 5.11 10.34
C ALA A 60 -26.46 4.64 11.00
N SER A 61 -25.81 3.63 10.41
CA SER A 61 -24.46 3.26 10.80
C SER A 61 -23.55 4.44 10.44
N SER A 62 -23.04 5.14 11.45
CA SER A 62 -22.13 6.28 11.32
C SER A 62 -20.75 5.91 10.75
N LYS A 63 -20.62 4.76 10.08
CA LYS A 63 -19.40 4.36 9.40
C LYS A 63 -19.26 5.22 8.15
N GLU A 64 -18.19 6.03 8.09
CA GLU A 64 -17.87 6.80 6.89
C GLU A 64 -17.83 5.81 5.71
N PRO A 65 -18.65 6.01 4.65
CA PRO A 65 -18.91 4.95 3.69
C PRO A 65 -17.66 4.49 2.91
N PHE A 66 -16.57 5.27 2.98
CA PHE A 66 -15.27 4.92 2.43
C PHE A 66 -14.14 5.47 3.31
N ASN A 67 -13.25 4.61 3.79
CA ASN A 67 -12.04 5.04 4.49
C ASN A 67 -10.89 5.22 3.48
N LEU A 68 -10.91 6.35 2.78
CA LEU A 68 -9.87 6.76 1.82
C LEU A 68 -8.47 6.77 2.44
N SER A 69 -8.38 7.18 3.72
CA SER A 69 -7.13 7.24 4.47
C SER A 69 -6.47 5.88 4.56
N LEU A 70 -7.25 4.90 5.02
CA LEU A 70 -6.80 3.52 5.18
C LEU A 70 -6.38 2.91 3.85
N MET A 71 -7.15 3.15 2.80
CA MET A 71 -6.81 2.60 1.49
C MET A 71 -5.51 3.16 0.92
N VAL A 72 -5.31 4.48 1.01
CA VAL A 72 -4.09 5.14 0.52
C VAL A 72 -2.88 4.62 1.27
N GLU A 73 -3.01 4.47 2.59
CA GLU A 73 -1.98 3.87 3.46
C GLU A 73 -1.68 2.42 3.06
N VAL A 74 -2.69 1.57 2.90
CA VAL A 74 -2.54 0.18 2.44
C VAL A 74 -1.81 0.11 1.11
N TRP A 75 -2.12 1.00 0.15
CA TRP A 75 -1.42 1.04 -1.13
C TRP A 75 0.05 1.47 -1.01
N GLN A 76 0.37 2.36 -0.07
CA GLN A 76 1.74 2.77 0.18
C GLN A 76 2.56 1.66 0.83
N LEU A 77 1.99 0.99 1.84
CA LEU A 77 2.59 -0.20 2.45
C LEU A 77 2.81 -1.30 1.40
N MET A 78 1.84 -1.55 0.52
CA MET A 78 2.00 -2.47 -0.60
C MET A 78 3.10 -2.06 -1.59
N THR A 79 3.31 -0.76 -1.79
CA THR A 79 4.39 -0.25 -2.65
C THR A 79 5.76 -0.52 -2.04
N VAL A 80 5.90 -0.42 -0.71
CA VAL A 80 7.13 -0.82 0.00
C VAL A 80 7.42 -2.31 -0.18
N LEU A 81 6.40 -3.17 0.00
CA LEU A 81 6.55 -4.61 -0.20
C LEU A 81 6.91 -4.95 -1.65
N GLN A 82 6.26 -4.30 -2.62
CA GLN A 82 6.56 -4.44 -4.04
C GLN A 82 7.99 -4.04 -4.37
N LYS A 83 8.48 -2.92 -3.83
CA LYS A 83 9.86 -2.45 -4.04
C LYS A 83 10.85 -3.52 -3.61
N TRP A 84 10.68 -4.10 -2.42
CA TRP A 84 11.58 -5.13 -1.92
C TRP A 84 11.46 -6.46 -2.67
N ALA A 85 10.26 -6.88 -3.06
CA ALA A 85 10.06 -8.05 -3.90
C ALA A 85 10.75 -7.89 -5.27
N GLN A 86 10.65 -6.71 -5.88
CA GLN A 86 11.34 -6.38 -7.12
C GLN A 86 12.86 -6.40 -6.94
N SER A 87 13.39 -5.75 -5.90
CA SER A 87 14.84 -5.76 -5.62
C SER A 87 15.38 -7.18 -5.39
N LEU A 88 14.62 -8.04 -4.68
CA LEU A 88 14.99 -9.43 -4.48
C LEU A 88 15.01 -10.22 -5.79
N THR A 89 14.03 -9.98 -6.66
CA THR A 89 13.98 -10.63 -7.98
C THR A 89 15.15 -10.19 -8.85
N VAL A 90 15.50 -8.90 -8.85
CA VAL A 90 16.67 -8.37 -9.56
C VAL A 90 17.97 -8.98 -9.02
N PHE A 91 18.08 -9.13 -7.70
CA PHE A 91 19.24 -9.77 -7.08
C PHE A 91 19.41 -11.23 -7.52
N VAL A 92 18.33 -12.02 -7.55
CA VAL A 92 18.42 -13.46 -7.87
C VAL A 92 18.45 -13.75 -9.37
N MET A 93 17.64 -13.05 -10.15
CA MET A 93 17.41 -13.35 -11.57
C MET A 93 18.07 -12.34 -12.52
N GLY A 94 18.51 -11.19 -12.01
CA GLY A 94 19.05 -10.07 -12.79
C GLY A 94 18.00 -9.04 -13.22
N GLU A 95 18.48 -7.91 -13.74
CA GLU A 95 17.67 -6.71 -14.05
C GLU A 95 16.58 -6.92 -15.11
N LYS A 96 16.70 -7.97 -15.94
CA LYS A 96 15.72 -8.30 -16.98
C LYS A 96 14.40 -8.81 -16.42
N TYR A 97 14.35 -9.19 -15.15
CA TYR A 97 13.16 -9.77 -14.51
C TYR A 97 12.40 -8.76 -13.66
N TRP A 98 11.08 -8.82 -13.76
CA TRP A 98 10.17 -7.90 -13.11
C TRP A 98 9.01 -8.63 -12.43
N VAL A 99 8.67 -8.19 -11.23
CA VAL A 99 7.51 -8.63 -10.44
C VAL A 99 6.33 -7.75 -10.80
N ARG A 100 5.18 -8.35 -11.14
CA ARG A 100 3.95 -7.59 -11.40
C ARG A 100 3.59 -6.70 -10.19
N SER A 101 3.38 -5.41 -10.44
CA SER A 101 3.09 -4.43 -9.41
C SER A 101 1.88 -4.76 -8.52
N ASN A 102 2.08 -4.63 -7.20
CA ASN A 102 1.05 -4.55 -6.16
C ASN A 102 0.09 -5.75 -6.13
N ASP A 103 0.63 -6.94 -6.34
CA ASP A 103 -0.06 -8.23 -6.20
C ASP A 103 0.47 -8.94 -4.93
N PRO A 104 -0.30 -9.00 -3.84
CA PRO A 104 0.16 -9.56 -2.57
C PRO A 104 0.49 -11.06 -2.67
N VAL A 105 -0.16 -11.80 -3.56
CA VAL A 105 0.12 -13.22 -3.78
C VAL A 105 1.49 -13.39 -4.43
N LEU A 106 1.78 -12.62 -5.48
CA LEU A 106 3.08 -12.66 -6.15
C LEU A 106 4.21 -12.15 -5.27
N ILE A 107 3.96 -11.11 -4.47
CA ILE A 107 4.92 -10.60 -3.47
C ILE A 107 5.28 -11.73 -2.50
N ARG A 108 4.28 -12.37 -1.87
CA ARG A 108 4.51 -13.51 -0.96
C ARG A 108 5.29 -14.62 -1.65
N GLN A 109 4.86 -15.03 -2.84
CA GLN A 109 5.52 -16.09 -3.61
C GLN A 109 6.98 -15.76 -3.92
N THR A 110 7.30 -14.50 -4.21
CA THR A 110 8.67 -14.05 -4.49
C THR A 110 9.59 -14.30 -3.28
N PHE A 111 9.15 -13.90 -2.08
CA PHE A 111 9.95 -14.13 -0.87
C PHE A 111 10.07 -15.61 -0.47
N ILE A 112 9.04 -16.40 -0.71
CA ILE A 112 9.08 -17.85 -0.48
C ILE A 112 10.05 -18.53 -1.46
N ALA A 113 9.93 -18.21 -2.76
CA ALA A 113 10.72 -18.84 -3.81
C ALA A 113 12.22 -18.55 -3.68
N TYR A 114 12.57 -17.33 -3.24
CA TYR A 114 13.96 -16.89 -3.13
C TYR A 114 14.50 -16.91 -1.70
N ARG A 115 13.84 -17.66 -0.79
CA ARG A 115 14.19 -17.69 0.64
C ARG A 115 15.66 -18.04 0.90
N ASP A 116 16.23 -18.95 0.12
CA ASP A 116 17.58 -19.48 0.39
C ASP A 116 18.66 -18.49 -0.04
N GLN A 117 18.37 -17.66 -1.05
CA GLN A 117 19.27 -16.66 -1.60
C GLN A 117 19.33 -15.39 -0.74
N ILE A 118 18.28 -15.09 0.04
CA ILE A 118 18.20 -13.87 0.88
C ILE A 118 19.41 -13.75 1.82
N ARG A 119 19.92 -14.86 2.37
CA ARG A 119 21.00 -14.84 3.36
C ARG A 119 22.32 -14.28 2.81
N GLY A 120 22.57 -14.46 1.52
CA GLY A 120 23.76 -13.94 0.82
C GLY A 120 23.59 -12.53 0.28
N TRP A 121 22.43 -11.89 0.45
CA TRP A 121 22.17 -10.56 -0.09
C TRP A 121 22.54 -9.47 0.90
N SER A 122 23.42 -8.54 0.49
CA SER A 122 23.90 -7.45 1.33
C SER A 122 22.80 -6.54 1.86
N SER A 123 21.71 -6.33 1.09
CA SER A 123 20.57 -5.51 1.49
C SER A 123 19.52 -6.28 2.32
N ALA A 124 19.70 -7.59 2.55
CA ALA A 124 18.75 -8.40 3.31
C ALA A 124 18.45 -7.87 4.73
N PRO A 125 19.40 -7.34 5.50
CA PRO A 125 19.11 -6.74 6.81
C PRO A 125 18.06 -5.64 6.78
N GLU A 126 18.20 -4.70 5.84
CA GLU A 126 17.30 -3.56 5.67
C GLU A 126 15.95 -4.06 5.16
N MET A 127 15.97 -4.94 4.16
CA MET A 127 14.77 -5.55 3.59
C MET A 127 13.94 -6.28 4.64
N VAL A 128 14.55 -7.15 5.45
CA VAL A 128 13.84 -7.94 6.46
C VAL A 128 13.16 -7.01 7.48
N LYS A 129 13.86 -5.96 7.93
CA LYS A 129 13.29 -4.97 8.86
C LYS A 129 12.12 -4.23 8.22
N ALA A 130 12.31 -3.69 7.02
CA ALA A 130 11.29 -2.93 6.31
C ALA A 130 10.04 -3.77 6.03
N VAL A 131 10.20 -4.99 5.53
CA VAL A 131 9.07 -5.89 5.23
C VAL A 131 8.34 -6.30 6.50
N LYS A 132 9.04 -6.73 7.56
CA LYS A 132 8.40 -7.10 8.84
C LYS A 132 7.62 -5.92 9.44
N ASN A 133 8.20 -4.72 9.46
CA ASN A 133 7.52 -3.52 9.96
C ASN A 133 6.28 -3.19 9.12
N THR A 134 6.37 -3.34 7.79
CA THR A 134 5.26 -3.08 6.87
C THR A 134 4.11 -4.05 7.08
N VAL A 135 4.40 -5.35 7.21
CA VAL A 135 3.38 -6.38 7.51
C VAL A 135 2.74 -6.13 8.88
N ALA A 136 3.55 -5.91 9.91
CA ALA A 136 3.05 -5.66 11.26
C ALA A 136 2.12 -4.43 11.30
N ARG A 137 2.37 -3.41 10.46
CA ARG A 137 1.49 -2.26 10.33
C ARG A 137 0.18 -2.60 9.63
N LEU A 138 0.20 -3.40 8.55
CA LEU A 138 -1.02 -3.90 7.91
C LEU A 138 -1.88 -4.71 8.92
N GLU A 139 -1.27 -5.61 9.68
CA GLU A 139 -1.95 -6.37 10.74
C GLU A 139 -2.48 -5.46 11.85
N TRP A 140 -1.73 -4.43 12.23
CA TRP A 140 -2.16 -3.46 13.24
C TRP A 140 -3.46 -2.75 12.83
N HIS A 141 -3.63 -2.40 11.54
CA HIS A 141 -4.89 -1.83 11.04
C HIS A 141 -6.05 -2.82 11.11
N LEU A 142 -5.79 -4.13 10.98
CA LEU A 142 -6.83 -5.13 11.16
C LEU A 142 -7.31 -5.21 12.61
N LEU A 143 -6.40 -5.06 13.57
CA LEU A 143 -6.67 -5.24 14.99
C LEU A 143 -7.23 -3.99 15.67
N ASN A 144 -6.92 -2.78 15.18
CA ASN A 144 -7.23 -1.52 15.88
C ASN A 144 -8.42 -0.74 15.29
N GLU A 145 -9.54 -1.41 15.00
CA GLU A 145 -10.76 -0.83 14.39
C GLU A 145 -11.32 0.40 15.14
N ARG A 146 -11.02 0.56 16.44
CA ARG A 146 -11.73 1.51 17.34
C ARG A 146 -10.92 2.69 17.86
N LYS A 147 -9.62 2.81 17.56
CA LYS A 147 -8.88 4.03 17.91
C LYS A 147 -9.18 5.08 16.84
N SER A 148 -9.63 6.28 17.24
CA SER A 148 -9.77 7.44 16.34
C SER A 148 -8.39 7.96 15.95
N TYR A 149 -7.61 7.14 15.25
CA TYR A 149 -6.38 7.60 14.60
C TYR A 149 -6.74 7.98 13.16
N ARG A 150 -6.37 9.21 12.79
CA ARG A 150 -6.45 9.68 11.42
C ARG A 150 -5.03 9.72 10.87
N PHE A 151 -4.81 9.02 9.76
CA PHE A 151 -3.53 9.05 9.05
C PHE A 151 -3.47 10.32 8.19
N ALA A 152 -2.40 11.12 8.34
CA ALA A 152 -2.20 12.37 7.59
C ALA A 152 -1.20 12.22 6.44
N GLY A 153 -0.36 11.19 6.47
CA GLY A 153 0.75 11.02 5.52
C GLY A 153 2.08 10.78 6.22
N TRP A 154 3.17 11.11 5.54
CA TRP A 154 4.54 11.04 6.06
C TRP A 154 5.09 12.45 6.23
N CYS A 155 5.87 12.65 7.29
CA CYS A 155 6.61 13.86 7.54
C CYS A 155 7.61 14.08 6.40
N PRO A 156 7.62 15.28 5.77
CA PRO A 156 8.56 15.58 4.70
C PRO A 156 10.02 15.64 5.18
N GLU A 157 10.24 16.02 6.45
CA GLU A 157 11.59 16.16 7.02
C GLU A 157 12.25 14.82 7.37
N CYS A 158 11.62 14.03 8.24
CA CYS A 158 12.22 12.79 8.73
C CYS A 158 11.66 11.52 8.08
N GLY A 159 10.63 11.64 7.24
CA GLY A 159 9.95 10.49 6.64
C GLY A 159 9.13 9.66 7.62
N GLU A 160 8.99 10.09 8.89
CA GLU A 160 8.16 9.39 9.86
C GLU A 160 6.68 9.56 9.56
N GLU A 161 5.88 8.56 9.92
CA GLU A 161 4.44 8.63 9.75
C GLU A 161 3.82 9.70 10.67
N ILE A 162 2.91 10.49 10.10
CA ILE A 162 2.09 11.46 10.84
C ILE A 162 0.71 10.85 11.09
N ARG A 163 0.41 10.67 12.38
CA ARG A 163 -0.87 10.19 12.89
C ARG A 163 -1.43 11.22 13.85
N GLN A 164 -2.70 11.56 13.69
CA GLN A 164 -3.43 12.36 14.66
C GLN A 164 -4.36 11.44 15.45
N VAL A 165 -4.13 11.40 16.76
CA VAL A 165 -5.12 10.93 17.72
C VAL A 165 -5.95 12.14 18.12
N GLU A 166 -7.26 11.96 18.29
CA GLU A 166 -8.13 13.02 18.75
C GLU A 166 -7.59 13.69 20.04
N GLY A 167 -7.31 15.00 19.99
CA GLY A 167 -6.69 15.76 21.09
C GLY A 167 -5.15 15.80 21.13
N SER A 168 -4.44 15.23 20.14
CA SER A 168 -2.98 15.34 20.02
C SER A 168 -2.53 16.63 19.29
N SER A 169 -1.30 17.09 19.56
CA SER A 169 -0.69 18.24 18.87
C SER A 169 -0.32 17.91 17.44
N ASP A 170 -0.46 18.87 16.52
CA ASP A 170 -0.08 18.73 15.11
C ASP A 170 1.44 18.91 14.89
N SER A 171 2.23 18.06 15.55
CA SER A 171 3.68 18.02 15.39
C SER A 171 4.19 16.59 15.24
N CYS A 172 5.19 16.42 14.38
CA CYS A 172 5.88 15.16 14.20
C CYS A 172 6.87 14.94 15.35
N VAL A 173 7.29 13.69 15.56
CA VAL A 173 8.30 13.31 16.56
C VAL A 173 9.64 14.03 16.33
N CYS A 174 9.94 14.43 15.10
CA CYS A 174 11.13 15.23 14.77
C CYS A 174 10.98 16.74 15.05
N GLY A 175 9.81 17.19 15.52
CA GLY A 175 9.50 18.60 15.75
C GLY A 175 8.92 19.34 14.54
N TYR A 176 8.66 18.66 13.42
CA TYR A 176 7.99 19.27 12.28
C TYR A 176 6.52 19.56 12.60
N GLU A 177 6.14 20.82 12.66
CA GLU A 177 4.75 21.25 12.79
C GLU A 177 4.02 21.13 11.45
N PHE A 178 2.77 20.68 11.49
CA PHE A 178 1.98 20.47 10.29
C PHE A 178 0.53 20.91 10.47
N ASP A 179 -0.16 21.14 9.35
CA ASP A 179 -1.62 21.15 9.31
C ASP A 179 -2.08 19.77 8.87
N PHE A 180 -2.86 19.10 9.73
CA PHE A 180 -3.32 17.73 9.50
C PHE A 180 -4.16 17.62 8.21
N ASP A 181 -5.08 18.56 7.99
CA ASP A 181 -5.99 18.52 6.85
C ASP A 181 -5.24 18.89 5.57
N ALA A 182 -4.27 19.80 5.63
CA ALA A 182 -3.41 20.12 4.49
C ALA A 182 -2.53 18.94 4.06
N LEU A 183 -1.88 18.26 5.01
CA LEU A 183 -1.08 17.06 4.72
C LEU A 183 -1.94 15.94 4.16
N ARG A 184 -3.12 15.72 4.74
CA ARG A 184 -4.09 14.74 4.26
C ARG A 184 -4.50 15.05 2.82
N GLN A 185 -4.72 16.33 2.50
CA GLN A 185 -5.09 16.74 1.14
C GLN A 185 -3.95 16.48 0.16
N LEU A 186 -2.70 16.80 0.53
CA LEU A 186 -1.52 16.47 -0.28
C LEU A 186 -1.39 14.96 -0.52
N MET A 187 -1.67 14.14 0.49
CA MET A 187 -1.68 12.69 0.36
C MET A 187 -2.75 12.20 -0.62
N ILE A 188 -3.96 12.75 -0.56
CA ILE A 188 -5.04 12.46 -1.51
C ILE A 188 -4.64 12.89 -2.92
N ASP A 189 -4.04 14.07 -3.06
CA ASP A 189 -3.58 14.59 -4.34
C ASP A 189 -2.46 13.75 -4.96
N ASP A 190 -1.50 13.28 -4.16
CA ASP A 190 -0.48 12.32 -4.60
C ASP A 190 -1.13 11.01 -5.06
N ALA A 191 -2.04 10.45 -4.26
CA ALA A 191 -2.74 9.23 -4.61
C ALA A 191 -3.50 9.36 -5.93
N LEU A 192 -4.19 10.49 -6.17
CA LEU A 192 -4.91 10.77 -7.41
C LEU A 192 -4.00 10.85 -8.64
N ASN A 193 -2.74 11.25 -8.44
CA ASN A 193 -1.74 11.38 -9.50
C ASN A 193 -0.96 10.08 -9.78
N ARG A 194 -1.12 9.03 -8.96
CA ARG A 194 -0.42 7.76 -9.18
C ARG A 194 -0.87 7.06 -10.45
N LEU A 195 0.11 6.40 -11.08
CA LEU A 195 -0.11 5.54 -12.23
C LEU A 195 -0.65 4.18 -11.79
N LEU A 196 -1.95 3.99 -11.96
CA LEU A 196 -2.66 2.80 -11.50
C LEU A 196 -3.22 2.02 -12.70
N SER A 197 -3.53 0.74 -12.47
CA SER A 197 -4.35 0.00 -13.43
C SER A 197 -5.72 0.66 -13.56
N ARG A 198 -6.37 0.53 -14.72
CA ARG A 198 -7.70 1.09 -14.96
C ARG A 198 -8.71 0.78 -13.85
N SER A 199 -8.67 -0.44 -13.30
CA SER A 199 -9.59 -0.84 -12.22
C SER A 199 -9.33 -0.07 -10.93
N LYS A 200 -8.06 0.04 -10.52
CA LYS A 200 -7.65 0.74 -9.29
C LYS A 200 -7.84 2.27 -9.40
N ALA A 201 -7.51 2.84 -10.57
CA ALA A 201 -7.75 4.26 -10.84
C ALA A 201 -9.25 4.62 -10.74
N ARG A 202 -10.12 3.75 -11.28
CA ARG A 202 -11.57 3.89 -11.18
C ARG A 202 -12.05 3.82 -9.74
N GLU A 203 -11.59 2.82 -8.99
CA GLU A 203 -11.92 2.67 -7.56
C GLU A 203 -11.56 3.94 -6.78
N LEU A 204 -10.33 4.44 -6.94
CA LEU A 204 -9.90 5.67 -6.28
C LEU A 204 -10.78 6.86 -6.64
N ALA A 205 -11.12 7.02 -7.92
CA ALA A 205 -11.99 8.09 -8.38
C ALA A 205 -13.41 7.96 -7.82
N GLU A 206 -13.97 6.76 -7.74
CA GLU A 206 -15.29 6.49 -7.14
C GLU A 206 -15.31 6.92 -5.67
N MET A 207 -14.24 6.61 -4.94
CA MET A 207 -14.13 6.94 -3.51
C MET A 207 -13.96 8.43 -3.26
N VAL A 208 -13.09 9.10 -4.01
CA VAL A 208 -12.91 10.56 -3.90
C VAL A 208 -14.19 11.30 -4.27
N MET A 209 -14.91 10.85 -5.31
CA MET A 209 -16.15 11.47 -5.74
C MET A 209 -17.38 11.04 -4.93
N ARG A 210 -17.24 10.03 -4.07
CA ARG A 210 -18.35 9.36 -3.37
C ARG A 210 -19.49 8.95 -4.34
N ARG A 211 -19.13 8.49 -5.54
CA ARG A 211 -20.06 8.14 -6.63
C ARG A 211 -19.55 6.95 -7.42
N SER A 212 -20.45 6.01 -7.75
CA SER A 212 -20.12 4.86 -8.61
C SER A 212 -19.85 5.28 -10.06
N ILE A 213 -18.83 4.68 -10.66
CA ILE A 213 -18.40 4.82 -12.05
C ILE A 213 -18.46 3.42 -12.68
N PRO A 214 -19.52 3.09 -13.43
CA PRO A 214 -19.64 1.78 -14.07
C PRO A 214 -18.44 1.46 -14.97
N LYS A 215 -17.99 0.19 -14.98
CA LYS A 215 -16.86 -0.25 -15.83
C LYS A 215 -17.09 0.07 -17.32
N GLY A 216 -18.34 0.03 -17.78
CA GLY A 216 -18.73 0.41 -19.15
C GLY A 216 -18.49 1.89 -19.45
N THR A 217 -18.72 2.78 -18.49
CA THR A 217 -18.45 4.21 -18.61
C THR A 217 -16.97 4.46 -18.84
N VAL A 218 -16.10 3.82 -18.07
CA VAL A 218 -14.65 3.94 -18.24
C VAL A 218 -14.20 3.41 -19.61
N ARG A 219 -14.76 2.28 -20.05
CA ARG A 219 -14.48 1.75 -21.41
C ARG A 219 -14.91 2.73 -22.49
N SER A 220 -16.07 3.37 -22.32
CA SER A 220 -16.59 4.38 -23.25
C SER A 220 -15.68 5.62 -23.32
N TRP A 221 -15.17 6.10 -22.18
CA TRP A 221 -14.20 7.21 -22.19
C TRP A 221 -12.91 6.86 -22.92
N VAL A 222 -12.41 5.63 -22.74
CA VAL A 222 -11.23 5.15 -23.46
C VAL A 222 -11.51 5.04 -24.96
N SER A 223 -12.63 4.42 -25.37
CA SER A 223 -12.96 4.25 -26.78
C SER A 223 -13.23 5.57 -27.50
N ARG A 224 -13.72 6.58 -26.77
CA ARG A 224 -13.96 7.95 -27.27
C ARG A 224 -12.72 8.85 -27.18
N GLY A 225 -11.57 8.32 -26.71
CA GLY A 225 -10.32 9.08 -26.57
C GLY A 225 -10.34 10.16 -25.48
N GLN A 226 -11.37 10.18 -24.62
CA GLN A 226 -11.54 11.13 -23.52
C GLN A 226 -10.67 10.78 -22.30
N LEU A 227 -10.43 9.49 -22.10
CA LEU A 227 -9.49 8.98 -21.10
C LEU A 227 -8.35 8.25 -21.81
N LYS A 228 -7.13 8.77 -21.69
CA LYS A 228 -5.93 8.18 -22.29
C LYS A 228 -5.04 7.58 -21.21
N PRO A 229 -4.35 6.47 -21.49
CA PRO A 229 -3.32 5.98 -20.59
C PRO A 229 -2.14 6.96 -20.56
N GLU A 230 -1.67 7.29 -19.38
CA GLU A 230 -0.49 8.15 -19.18
C GLU A 230 0.80 7.41 -19.56
N ARG A 231 0.84 6.10 -19.27
CA ARG A 231 2.01 5.25 -19.53
C ARG A 231 1.58 3.84 -19.90
N VAL A 232 2.41 3.20 -20.73
CA VAL A 232 2.38 1.76 -20.96
C VAL A 232 3.57 1.12 -20.26
N ALA A 233 3.34 0.19 -19.34
CA ALA A 233 4.39 -0.54 -18.63
C ALA A 233 4.14 -2.04 -18.72
N GLY A 234 5.09 -2.80 -19.30
CA GLY A 234 4.96 -4.25 -19.47
C GLY A 234 3.68 -4.68 -20.21
N GLY A 235 3.28 -3.92 -21.23
CA GLY A 235 2.04 -4.17 -21.99
C GLY A 235 0.74 -3.77 -21.28
N ARG A 236 0.81 -3.19 -20.07
CA ARG A 236 -0.36 -2.71 -19.33
C ARG A 236 -0.50 -1.20 -19.44
N LEU A 237 -1.74 -0.76 -19.67
CA LEU A 237 -2.13 0.64 -19.70
C LEU A 237 -2.34 1.17 -18.28
N LEU A 238 -1.62 2.24 -17.92
CA LEU A 238 -1.70 2.90 -16.62
C LEU A 238 -2.40 4.26 -16.75
N TYR A 239 -3.23 4.58 -15.76
CA TYR A 239 -4.10 5.75 -15.74
C TYR A 239 -3.95 6.48 -14.41
N ARG A 240 -4.19 7.79 -14.40
CA ARG A 240 -4.37 8.56 -13.17
C ARG A 240 -5.84 8.54 -12.78
N ALA A 241 -6.10 8.47 -11.47
CA ALA A 241 -7.48 8.61 -10.99
C ALA A 241 -7.99 10.05 -11.16
N ARG A 242 -7.08 11.04 -11.10
CA ARG A 242 -7.38 12.46 -11.36
C ARG A 242 -8.13 12.65 -12.68
N ASP A 243 -7.68 12.02 -13.76
CA ASP A 243 -8.31 12.14 -15.09
C ASP A 243 -9.78 11.67 -15.08
N MET A 244 -10.08 10.62 -14.31
CA MET A 244 -11.45 10.11 -14.16
C MET A 244 -12.31 11.03 -13.29
N VAL A 245 -11.72 11.61 -12.23
CA VAL A 245 -12.37 12.63 -11.38
C VAL A 245 -12.74 13.86 -12.22
N GLU A 246 -11.83 14.35 -13.06
CA GLU A 246 -12.07 15.48 -13.96
C GLU A 246 -13.17 15.20 -14.99
N LEU A 247 -13.17 14.01 -15.60
CA LEU A 247 -14.21 13.61 -16.55
C LEU A 247 -15.60 13.52 -15.92
N MET A 248 -15.67 13.13 -14.65
CA MET A 248 -16.92 13.14 -13.88
C MET A 248 -17.35 14.57 -13.52
N GLY A 249 -16.41 15.47 -13.22
CA GLY A 249 -16.67 16.87 -12.93
C GLY A 249 -17.16 17.69 -14.14
N LYS A 250 -16.76 17.31 -15.36
CA LYS A 250 -17.19 17.93 -16.62
C LYS A 250 -18.63 17.62 -17.03
N LYS A 251 -19.29 16.62 -16.43
CA LYS A 251 -20.73 16.40 -16.58
C LYS A 251 -21.50 17.37 -15.65
N ARG A 252 -21.59 18.64 -16.05
CA ARG A 252 -22.60 19.59 -15.59
C ARG A 252 -23.24 20.25 -16.80
#